data_AF-A0A2E1AIG6-F1
#
_entry.id   AF-A0A2E1AIG6-F1
#
_cell.length_a   1.000
_cell.length_b   1.000
_cell.length_c   1.000
_cell.angle_alpha   90.00
_cell.angle_beta   90.00
_cell.angle_gamma   90.00
#
_symmetry.space_group_name_H-M   'P 1'
#
loop_
_entity.id
_entity.type
_entity.pdbx_description
1 polymer ?
#
loop_
_entity_poly.entity_id
_entity_poly.type
_entity_poly.pdbx_seq_one_letter_code
_entity_poly.pdbx_strand_id
1 'polypeptide(L)'
;MTNPSYNLSETIEAAKQTIATTREEVRAYIPAVMQRLAITFGLPVLAALLVATVGAMLLSEVLPSSTTSIIAFGVNIAIMVYGWRYLENRYKGTSAYIVYTRYSRTRRDLEKLLKKSPEGSDVSAADVEKQREGVIKAADAFMLAMNDMGAQPTTTS
;
A
#
# COMPACT_ATOMS: atom_id res chain seq x y z
N MET A 1 8.91 -45.63 -5.90
CA MET A 1 7.65 -44.96 -6.30
C MET A 1 7.15 -44.17 -5.09
N THR A 2 7.55 -42.91 -4.97
CA THR A 2 7.13 -41.99 -3.91
C THR A 2 5.81 -41.34 -4.34
N ASN A 3 4.78 -41.46 -3.50
CA ASN A 3 3.42 -40.97 -3.79
C ASN A 3 3.44 -39.44 -4.01
N PRO A 4 3.04 -38.93 -5.19
CA PRO A 4 3.05 -37.48 -5.48
C PRO A 4 2.07 -36.68 -4.61
N SER A 5 1.08 -37.33 -4.01
CA SER A 5 0.11 -36.74 -3.08
C SER A 5 0.73 -36.31 -1.74
N TYR A 6 1.79 -36.97 -1.28
CA TYR A 6 2.46 -36.63 -0.01
C TYR A 6 3.20 -35.29 -0.11
N ASN A 7 3.76 -34.98 -1.28
CA ASN A 7 4.51 -33.75 -1.53
C ASN A 7 3.59 -32.52 -1.68
N LEU A 8 2.41 -32.70 -2.29
CA LEU A 8 1.45 -31.60 -2.46
C LEU A 8 0.82 -31.15 -1.14
N SER A 9 0.42 -32.07 -0.26
CA SER A 9 -0.19 -31.69 1.02
C SER A 9 0.79 -30.94 1.93
N GLU A 10 2.04 -31.38 1.98
CA GLU A 10 3.10 -30.72 2.73
C GLU A 10 3.39 -29.31 2.17
N THR A 11 3.45 -29.18 0.84
CA THR A 11 3.63 -27.88 0.17
C THR A 11 2.47 -26.92 0.44
N ILE A 12 1.23 -27.43 0.46
CA ILE A 12 0.03 -26.64 0.79
C ILE A 12 0.08 -26.15 2.24
N GLU A 13 0.46 -27.00 3.20
CA GLU A 13 0.59 -26.59 4.60
C GLU A 13 1.71 -25.56 4.79
N ALA A 14 2.87 -25.76 4.17
CA ALA A 14 3.95 -24.78 4.16
C ALA A 14 3.50 -23.43 3.57
N ALA A 15 2.71 -23.45 2.49
CA ALA A 15 2.16 -22.25 1.88
C ALA A 15 1.14 -21.53 2.78
N LYS A 16 0.27 -22.27 3.49
CA LYS A 16 -0.65 -21.69 4.48
C LYS A 16 0.10 -21.05 5.64
N GLN A 17 1.11 -21.72 6.17
CA GLN A 17 1.95 -21.19 7.24
C GLN A 17 2.66 -19.92 6.78
N THR A 18 3.23 -19.92 5.58
CA THR A 18 3.87 -18.74 4.98
C THR A 18 2.89 -17.56 4.88
N ILE A 19 1.66 -17.79 4.43
CA ILE A 19 0.63 -16.74 4.38
C ILE A 19 0.36 -16.18 5.79
N ALA A 20 0.23 -17.04 6.80
CA ALA A 20 -0.05 -16.62 8.17
C ALA A 20 1.09 -15.75 8.73
N THR A 21 2.33 -16.24 8.66
CA THR A 21 3.52 -15.55 9.18
C THR A 21 3.74 -14.20 8.49
N THR A 22 3.81 -14.19 7.15
CA THR A 22 4.02 -12.94 6.39
C THR A 22 2.89 -11.94 6.60
N ARG A 23 1.64 -12.42 6.80
CA ARG A 23 0.51 -11.54 7.06
C ARG A 23 0.65 -10.84 8.40
N GLU A 24 1.09 -11.55 9.43
CA GLU A 24 1.31 -10.97 10.75
C GLU A 24 2.41 -9.91 10.72
N GLU A 25 3.54 -10.24 10.08
CA GLU A 25 4.65 -9.30 9.88
C GLU A 25 4.23 -8.04 9.12
N VAL A 26 3.58 -8.20 7.96
CA VAL A 26 3.11 -7.06 7.16
C VAL A 26 2.02 -6.27 7.87
N ARG A 27 1.14 -6.94 8.65
CA ARG A 27 0.03 -6.29 9.37
C ARG A 27 0.54 -5.27 10.38
N ALA A 28 1.67 -5.53 11.03
CA ALA A 28 2.28 -4.59 11.97
C ALA A 28 2.65 -3.24 11.33
N TYR A 29 2.85 -3.18 10.01
CA TYR A 29 3.19 -1.96 9.28
C TYR A 29 1.99 -1.25 8.62
N ILE A 30 0.81 -1.87 8.58
CA ILE A 30 -0.38 -1.27 7.95
C ILE A 30 -0.72 0.11 8.53
N PRO A 31 -0.71 0.34 9.86
CA PRO A 31 -0.96 1.66 10.42
C PRO A 31 0.01 2.71 9.89
N ALA A 32 1.29 2.37 9.78
CA ALA A 32 2.33 3.27 9.26
C ALA A 32 2.12 3.60 7.78
N VAL A 33 1.71 2.63 6.95
CA VAL A 33 1.35 2.87 5.54
C VAL A 33 0.18 3.85 5.45
N MET A 34 -0.89 3.61 6.23
CA MET A 34 -2.08 4.46 6.22
C MET A 34 -1.78 5.87 6.72
N GLN A 35 -0.98 6.03 7.78
CA GLN A 35 -0.55 7.32 8.28
C GLN A 35 0.25 8.09 7.21
N ARG A 36 1.21 7.43 6.55
CA ARG A 36 2.01 8.07 5.49
C ARG A 36 1.16 8.49 4.31
N LEU A 37 0.21 7.66 3.89
CA LEU A 37 -0.72 7.96 2.81
C LEU A 37 -1.62 9.15 3.19
N ALA A 38 -2.16 9.14 4.42
CA ALA A 38 -2.97 10.23 4.95
C ALA A 38 -2.19 11.54 5.03
N ILE A 39 -0.92 11.52 5.43
CA ILE A 39 -0.08 12.73 5.43
C ILE A 39 0.21 13.20 4.01
N THR A 40 0.54 12.28 3.11
CA THR A 40 0.94 12.59 1.72
C THR A 40 -0.18 13.23 0.92
N PHE A 41 -1.43 12.78 1.10
CA PHE A 41 -2.60 13.31 0.38
C PHE A 41 -3.46 14.26 1.21
N GLY A 42 -3.55 14.04 2.52
CA GLY A 42 -4.41 14.82 3.40
C GLY A 42 -3.88 16.23 3.64
N LEU A 43 -2.56 16.42 3.80
CA LEU A 43 -2.01 17.76 4.01
C LEU A 43 -2.18 18.70 2.81
N PRO A 44 -1.91 18.30 1.55
CA PRO A 44 -2.15 19.16 0.40
C PRO A 44 -3.64 19.49 0.22
N VAL A 45 -4.52 18.51 0.44
CA VAL A 45 -5.97 18.73 0.37
C VAL A 45 -6.42 19.73 1.45
N LEU A 46 -5.96 19.55 2.70
CA LEU A 46 -6.27 20.48 3.79
C LEU A 46 -5.74 21.89 3.48
N ALA A 47 -4.51 22.00 2.99
CA ALA A 47 -3.92 23.28 2.61
C ALA A 47 -4.71 23.96 1.48
N ALA A 48 -5.12 23.20 0.46
CA ALA A 48 -5.94 23.72 -0.63
C ALA A 48 -7.32 24.19 -0.12
N LEU A 49 -7.95 23.44 0.78
CA LEU A 49 -9.22 23.85 1.40
C LEU A 49 -9.07 25.15 2.22
N LEU A 50 -7.99 25.29 2.99
CA LEU A 50 -7.71 26.50 3.75
C LEU A 50 -7.48 27.71 2.83
N VAL A 51 -6.77 27.53 1.71
CA VAL A 51 -6.60 28.60 0.72
C VAL A 51 -7.91 28.95 0.03
N ALA A 52 -8.72 27.95 -0.33
CA ALA A 52 -10.03 28.16 -0.96
C ALA A 52 -11.03 28.87 -0.04
N THR A 53 -10.95 28.66 1.28
CA THR A 53 -11.89 29.24 2.24
C THR A 53 -11.37 30.56 2.81
N VAL A 54 -10.26 30.51 3.54
CA VAL A 54 -9.67 31.66 4.23
C VAL A 54 -8.94 32.56 3.25
N GLY A 55 -8.11 31.97 2.37
CA GLY A 55 -7.34 32.74 1.38
C GLY A 55 -8.23 33.50 0.41
N ALA A 56 -9.29 32.87 -0.10
CA ALA A 56 -10.24 33.52 -1.00
C ALA A 56 -11.03 34.64 -0.30
N MET A 57 -11.44 34.44 0.96
CA MET A 57 -12.12 35.48 1.75
C MET A 57 -11.22 36.71 1.89
N LEU A 58 -9.97 36.54 2.33
CA LEU A 58 -9.01 37.65 2.50
C LEU A 58 -8.69 38.35 1.17
N LEU A 59 -8.52 37.61 0.08
CA LEU A 59 -8.23 38.20 -1.23
C LEU A 59 -9.43 38.97 -1.81
N SER A 60 -10.65 38.54 -1.50
CA SER A 60 -11.87 39.21 -1.98
C SER A 60 -12.11 40.60 -1.38
N GLU A 61 -11.45 40.92 -0.26
CA GLU A 61 -11.50 42.26 0.33
C GLU A 61 -10.70 43.29 -0.47
N VAL A 62 -9.71 42.83 -1.25
CA VAL A 62 -8.74 43.69 -1.93
C VAL A 62 -8.80 43.57 -3.45
N LEU A 63 -9.30 42.44 -3.97
CA LEU A 63 -9.34 42.14 -5.40
C LEU A 63 -10.77 41.81 -5.89
N PRO A 64 -11.08 42.08 -7.17
CA PRO A 64 -12.33 41.63 -7.78
C PRO A 64 -12.50 40.12 -7.70
N SER A 65 -13.75 39.68 -7.43
CA SER A 65 -14.10 38.26 -7.27
C SER A 65 -13.63 37.35 -8.42
N SER A 66 -13.66 37.84 -9.67
CA SER A 66 -13.18 37.09 -10.83
C SER A 66 -11.66 36.85 -10.78
N THR A 67 -10.88 37.82 -10.32
CA THR A 67 -9.42 37.71 -10.18
C THR A 67 -9.06 36.81 -9.00
N THR A 68 -9.74 36.97 -7.86
CA THR A 68 -9.58 36.13 -6.68
C THR A 68 -9.85 34.66 -6.98
N SER A 69 -10.90 34.36 -7.73
CA SER A 69 -11.25 32.99 -8.13
C SER A 69 -10.15 32.34 -8.98
N ILE A 70 -9.60 33.06 -9.95
CA ILE A 70 -8.51 32.56 -10.81
C ILE A 70 -7.24 32.32 -9.99
N ILE A 71 -6.88 33.26 -9.11
CA ILE A 71 -5.68 33.14 -8.26
C ILE A 71 -5.84 31.97 -7.29
N ALA A 72 -6.97 31.89 -6.57
CA ALA A 72 -7.23 30.81 -5.63
C ALA A 72 -7.19 29.44 -6.32
N PHE A 73 -7.76 29.35 -7.52
CA PHE A 73 -7.71 28.11 -8.31
C PHE A 73 -6.28 27.74 -8.72
N GLY A 74 -5.50 28.70 -9.24
CA GLY A 74 -4.10 28.48 -9.62
C GLY A 74 -3.22 28.06 -8.43
N VAL A 75 -3.37 28.71 -7.29
CA VAL A 75 -2.65 28.37 -6.05
C VAL A 75 -3.04 26.99 -5.55
N ASN A 76 -4.33 26.62 -5.60
CA ASN A 76 -4.79 25.30 -5.21
C ASN A 76 -4.19 24.19 -6.08
N ILE A 77 -4.12 24.39 -7.40
CA ILE A 77 -3.43 23.46 -8.30
C ILE A 77 -1.95 23.36 -7.92
N ALA A 78 -1.28 24.48 -7.69
CA ALA A 78 0.13 24.49 -7.30
C ALA A 78 0.37 23.74 -5.98
N ILE A 79 -0.46 23.97 -4.96
CA ILE A 79 -0.39 23.26 -3.68
C ILE A 79 -0.60 21.77 -3.88
N MET A 80 -1.59 21.37 -4.67
CA MET A 80 -1.86 19.96 -4.93
C MET A 80 -0.69 19.29 -5.64
N VAL A 81 -0.11 19.91 -6.68
CA VAL A 81 0.98 19.31 -7.46
C VAL A 81 2.30 19.34 -6.69
N TYR A 82 2.74 20.51 -6.23
CA TYR A 82 4.04 20.68 -5.57
C TYR A 82 4.01 20.15 -4.13
N GLY A 83 2.92 20.37 -3.41
CA GLY A 83 2.73 19.87 -2.05
C GLY A 83 2.70 18.34 -2.03
N TRP A 84 1.95 17.71 -2.93
CA TRP A 84 1.97 16.25 -3.07
C TRP A 84 3.38 15.73 -3.41
N ARG A 85 4.05 16.31 -4.42
CA ARG A 85 5.39 15.85 -4.84
C ARG A 85 6.43 15.98 -3.72
N TYR A 86 6.39 17.08 -2.98
CA TYR A 86 7.25 17.27 -1.81
C TYR A 86 6.97 16.22 -0.73
N LEU A 87 5.70 15.98 -0.41
CA LEU A 87 5.32 15.02 0.62
C LEU A 87 5.56 13.57 0.20
N GLU A 88 5.37 13.21 -1.07
CA GLU A 88 5.71 11.88 -1.59
C GLU A 88 7.22 11.64 -1.48
N ASN A 89 8.06 12.61 -1.82
CA ASN A 89 9.52 12.48 -1.66
C ASN A 89 9.92 12.29 -0.18
N ARG A 90 9.19 12.89 0.75
CA ARG A 90 9.49 12.86 2.19
C ARG A 90 8.92 11.63 2.90
N TYR A 91 7.65 11.32 2.66
CA TYR A 91 6.90 10.29 3.39
C TYR A 91 6.70 9.01 2.60
N LYS A 92 6.87 9.05 1.27
CA LYS A 92 6.77 7.91 0.35
C LYS A 92 5.45 7.15 0.48
N GLY A 93 4.35 7.86 0.72
CA GLY A 93 3.04 7.25 1.02
C GLY A 93 2.50 6.42 -0.14
N THR A 94 2.62 6.92 -1.37
CA THR A 94 2.18 6.21 -2.58
C THR A 94 3.07 5.00 -2.83
N SER A 95 4.38 5.19 -2.72
CA SER A 95 5.37 4.12 -2.90
C SER A 95 5.15 2.96 -1.92
N ALA A 96 4.93 3.26 -0.63
CA ALA A 96 4.60 2.28 0.41
C ALA A 96 3.30 1.51 0.10
N TYR A 97 2.28 2.22 -0.39
CA TYR A 97 1.02 1.60 -0.77
C TYR A 97 1.14 0.69 -2.00
N ILE A 98 1.96 1.05 -2.99
CA ILE A 98 2.21 0.22 -4.18
C ILE A 98 2.85 -1.12 -3.80
N VAL A 99 3.87 -1.12 -2.93
CA VAL A 99 4.50 -2.38 -2.50
C VAL A 99 3.55 -3.22 -1.65
N TYR A 100 2.75 -2.59 -0.80
CA TYR A 100 1.69 -3.28 -0.03
C TYR A 100 0.65 -3.94 -0.94
N THR A 101 0.15 -3.23 -1.95
CA THR A 101 -0.86 -3.77 -2.88
C THR A 101 -0.31 -4.92 -3.71
N ARG A 102 0.97 -4.88 -4.10
CA ARG A 102 1.65 -6.00 -4.75
C ARG A 102 1.67 -7.24 -3.85
N TYR A 103 2.14 -7.11 -2.61
CA TYR A 103 2.10 -8.21 -1.63
C TYR A 103 0.69 -8.76 -1.44
N SER A 104 -0.29 -7.86 -1.22
CA SER A 104 -1.69 -8.23 -0.98
C SER A 104 -2.28 -9.01 -2.15
N ARG A 105 -1.95 -8.62 -3.38
CA ARG A 105 -2.35 -9.33 -4.60
C ARG A 105 -1.73 -10.72 -4.66
N THR A 106 -0.41 -10.84 -4.53
CA THR A 106 0.29 -12.15 -4.59
C THR A 106 -0.21 -13.11 -3.52
N ARG A 107 -0.44 -12.61 -2.30
CA ARG A 107 -1.03 -13.39 -1.20
C ARG A 107 -2.44 -13.89 -1.54
N ARG A 108 -3.30 -13.02 -2.07
CA ARG A 108 -4.66 -13.39 -2.50
C ARG A 108 -4.66 -14.41 -3.64
N ASP A 109 -3.71 -14.31 -4.56
CA ASP A 109 -3.60 -15.23 -5.68
C ASP A 109 -3.14 -16.62 -5.22
N LEU A 110 -2.22 -16.70 -4.26
CA LEU A 110 -1.87 -17.95 -3.58
C LEU A 110 -3.06 -18.52 -2.78
N GLU A 111 -3.78 -17.70 -2.02
CA GLU A 111 -5.00 -18.15 -1.30
C GLU A 111 -6.05 -18.73 -2.25
N LYS A 112 -6.25 -18.13 -3.42
CA LYS A 112 -7.16 -18.65 -4.46
C LYS A 112 -6.67 -19.97 -5.01
N LEU A 113 -5.37 -20.12 -5.26
CA LEU A 113 -4.78 -21.37 -5.74
C LEU A 113 -4.97 -22.50 -4.73
N LEU A 114 -4.68 -22.23 -3.44
CA LEU A 114 -4.85 -23.19 -2.36
C LEU A 114 -6.32 -23.61 -2.16
N LYS A 115 -7.28 -22.72 -2.43
CA LYS A 115 -8.72 -23.03 -2.36
C LYS A 115 -9.21 -23.91 -3.52
N LYS A 116 -8.57 -23.84 -4.69
CA LYS A 116 -8.92 -24.67 -5.86
C LYS A 116 -8.31 -26.07 -5.79
N SER A 117 -7.18 -26.20 -5.08
CA SER A 117 -6.44 -27.45 -4.94
C SER A 117 -7.23 -28.66 -4.40
N PRO A 118 -8.25 -28.51 -3.52
CA PRO A 118 -9.10 -29.63 -3.06
C PRO A 118 -10.20 -30.00 -4.06
N GLU A 119 -10.52 -29.15 -5.05
CA GLU A 119 -11.67 -29.29 -5.96
C GLU A 119 -11.35 -30.10 -7.23
N GLY A 120 -10.29 -30.92 -7.22
CA GLY A 120 -9.94 -31.79 -8.36
C GLY A 120 -9.30 -31.06 -9.54
N SER A 121 -8.69 -29.89 -9.30
CA SER A 121 -7.93 -29.16 -10.31
C SER A 121 -6.47 -29.64 -10.38
N ASP A 122 -5.88 -29.61 -11.58
CA ASP A 122 -4.47 -29.95 -11.91
C ASP A 122 -3.46 -28.98 -11.26
N VAL A 123 -3.59 -28.71 -9.97
CA VAL A 123 -2.67 -27.84 -9.22
C VAL A 123 -1.43 -28.66 -8.88
N SER A 124 -0.33 -28.37 -9.56
CA SER A 124 0.96 -28.97 -9.27
C SER A 124 1.58 -28.38 -8.00
N ALA A 125 2.29 -29.20 -7.23
CA ALA A 125 3.08 -28.73 -6.09
C ALA A 125 4.10 -27.66 -6.51
N ALA A 126 4.63 -27.75 -7.73
CA ALA A 126 5.55 -26.75 -8.27
C ALA A 126 4.90 -25.37 -8.46
N ASP A 127 3.61 -25.31 -8.83
CA ASP A 127 2.88 -24.05 -9.00
C ASP A 127 2.58 -23.39 -7.65
N VAL A 128 2.22 -24.20 -6.65
CA VAL A 128 2.02 -23.74 -5.27
C VAL A 128 3.33 -23.18 -4.72
N GLU A 129 4.44 -23.89 -4.90
CA GLU A 129 5.75 -23.46 -4.42
C GLU A 129 6.21 -22.17 -5.09
N LYS A 130 6.06 -22.06 -6.42
CA LYS A 130 6.38 -20.84 -7.15
C LYS A 130 5.58 -19.64 -6.66
N GLN A 131 4.29 -19.82 -6.37
CA GLN A 131 3.46 -18.75 -5.82
C GLN A 131 3.83 -18.43 -4.36
N ARG A 132 4.20 -19.44 -3.55
CA ARG A 132 4.71 -19.26 -2.19
C ARG A 132 5.97 -18.40 -2.18
N GLU A 133 6.95 -18.71 -3.03
CA GLU A 133 8.15 -17.87 -3.19
C GLU A 133 7.80 -16.44 -3.63
N GLY A 134 6.80 -16.29 -4.50
CA GLY A 134 6.30 -14.98 -4.92
C GLY A 134 5.78 -14.15 -3.76
N VAL A 135 5.05 -14.77 -2.82
CA VAL A 135 4.55 -14.12 -1.60
C VAL A 135 5.71 -13.70 -0.70
N ILE A 136 6.70 -14.59 -0.48
CA ILE A 136 7.88 -14.30 0.34
C ILE A 136 8.64 -13.10 -0.25
N LYS A 137 8.98 -13.15 -1.54
CA LYS A 137 9.69 -12.05 -2.22
C LYS A 137 8.92 -10.73 -2.15
N ALA A 138 7.60 -10.76 -2.25
CA ALA A 138 6.77 -9.56 -2.14
C ALA A 138 6.69 -9.03 -0.70
N ALA A 139 6.65 -9.92 0.30
CA ALA A 139 6.69 -9.57 1.71
C ALA A 139 8.05 -8.96 2.08
N ASP A 140 9.16 -9.60 1.69
CA ASP A 140 10.51 -9.09 1.92
C ASP A 140 10.72 -7.72 1.27
N ALA A 141 10.26 -7.55 0.02
CA ALA A 141 10.33 -6.27 -0.67
C ALA A 141 9.51 -5.17 0.05
N PHE A 142 8.34 -5.53 0.60
CA PHE A 142 7.55 -4.62 1.41
C PHE A 142 8.29 -4.25 2.70
N MET A 143 8.81 -5.24 3.44
CA MET A 143 9.51 -5.04 4.71
C MET A 143 10.77 -4.20 4.52
N LEU A 144 11.55 -4.48 3.47
CA LEU A 144 12.71 -3.68 3.08
C LEU A 144 12.31 -2.24 2.78
N ALA A 145 11.26 -2.03 1.98
CA ALA A 145 10.77 -0.70 1.68
C ALA A 145 10.31 0.06 2.94
N MET A 146 9.63 -0.62 3.87
CA MET A 146 9.21 -0.02 5.14
C MET A 146 10.40 0.35 6.03
N ASN A 147 11.43 -0.48 6.08
CA ASN A 147 12.67 -0.21 6.79
C ASN A 147 13.44 0.97 6.19
N ASP A 148 13.59 1.01 4.87
CA ASP A 148 14.22 2.12 4.13
C ASP A 148 13.46 3.45 4.31
N MET A 149 12.16 3.37 4.58
CA MET A 149 11.32 4.51 4.90
C MET A 149 11.40 4.92 6.38
N GLY A 150 12.09 4.17 7.23
CA GLY A 150 12.17 4.37 8.68
C GLY A 150 10.84 4.14 9.39
N ALA A 151 9.95 3.31 8.83
CA ALA A 151 8.71 2.94 9.50
C ALA A 151 8.97 1.91 10.59
N GLN A 152 8.30 2.05 11.74
CA GLN A 152 8.37 1.08 12.82
C GLN A 152 7.12 0.19 12.80
N PRO A 153 7.26 -1.12 13.09
CA PRO A 153 6.13 -1.99 13.26
C PRO A 153 5.33 -1.54 14.50
N THR A 154 4.02 -1.49 14.38
CA THR A 154 3.14 -1.27 15.54
C THR A 154 3.05 -2.59 16.29
N THR A 155 3.59 -2.64 17.52
CA THR A 155 3.42 -3.81 18.39
C THR A 155 1.95 -3.92 18.76
N THR A 156 1.24 -4.88 18.18
CA THR A 156 -0.07 -5.30 18.69
C THR A 156 0.18 -6.06 19.98
N SER A 157 0.13 -5.35 21.12
CA SER A 157 -0.01 -5.90 22.46
C SER A 157 -1.38 -6.54 22.66
#